data_AF-A0A951JEG8-F1
#
_entry.id   AF-A0A951JEG8-F1
#
_cell.length_a   1.000
_cell.length_b   1.000
_cell.length_c   1.000
_cell.angle_alpha   90.00
_cell.angle_beta   90.00
_cell.angle_gamma   90.00
#
_symmetry.space_group_name_H-M   'P 1'
#
loop_
_entity.id
_entity.type
_entity.pdbx_description
1 polymer ?
#
loop_
_entity_poly.entity_id
_entity_poly.type
_entity_poly.pdbx_seq_one_letter_code
_entity_poly.pdbx_strand_id
1 'polypeptide(L)'
;MQEIRYNVHDSSFRPRIEHAVAQSRGLSRPLRIEFGTRGGYTRDVWIEIPGDDPRTFRSSWGGAERRFSARLRAAATVLRDRGIRGRFRAAHEDGILRLERMDLRPSGSPPVSP
;
A
#
# COMPACT_ATOMS: atom_id res chain seq x y z
N MET A 1 -11.80 -8.30 4.90
CA MET A 1 -11.34 -7.43 3.79
C MET A 1 -12.27 -6.22 3.76
N GLN A 2 -11.76 -5.00 3.70
CA GLN A 2 -12.60 -3.80 3.59
C GLN A 2 -12.50 -3.26 2.16
N GLU A 3 -13.65 -3.11 1.49
CA GLU A 3 -13.77 -2.66 0.10
C GLU A 3 -14.35 -1.24 0.08
N ILE A 4 -13.70 -0.32 -0.65
CA ILE A 4 -14.18 1.06 -0.81
C ILE A 4 -14.16 1.40 -2.31
N ARG A 5 -15.34 1.71 -2.88
CA ARG A 5 -15.54 2.05 -4.30
C ARG A 5 -15.65 3.57 -4.48
N TYR A 6 -15.00 4.13 -5.50
CA TYR A 6 -15.06 5.57 -5.81
C TYR A 6 -15.30 5.88 -7.29
N ASN A 7 -16.14 6.88 -7.56
CA ASN A 7 -16.54 7.30 -8.91
C ASN A 7 -15.43 8.10 -9.61
N VAL A 8 -15.20 7.84 -10.90
CA VAL A 8 -13.96 8.15 -11.64
C VAL A 8 -14.00 9.56 -12.25
N HIS A 9 -13.44 10.60 -11.60
CA HIS A 9 -13.17 11.89 -12.29
C HIS A 9 -12.25 12.87 -11.51
N ASP A 10 -11.45 12.40 -10.55
CA ASP A 10 -10.53 13.28 -9.82
C ASP A 10 -9.09 12.80 -10.00
N SER A 11 -8.24 13.65 -10.57
CA SER A 11 -6.82 13.42 -10.85
C SER A 11 -5.97 13.19 -9.58
N SER A 12 -6.60 13.18 -8.42
CA SER A 12 -5.98 13.09 -7.11
C SER A 12 -6.16 11.67 -6.53
N PHE A 13 -5.19 10.77 -6.76
CA PHE A 13 -5.17 9.45 -6.11
C PHE A 13 -5.06 9.56 -4.58
N ARG A 14 -4.40 10.63 -4.11
CA ARG A 14 -4.02 10.85 -2.72
C ARG A 14 -5.23 11.00 -1.77
N PRO A 15 -6.25 11.85 -2.01
CA PRO A 15 -7.43 11.95 -1.15
C PRO A 15 -8.17 10.61 -0.94
N ARG A 16 -8.28 9.77 -1.97
CA ARG A 16 -8.95 8.45 -1.86
C ARG A 16 -8.16 7.48 -0.99
N ILE A 17 -6.86 7.40 -1.22
CA ILE A 17 -5.96 6.58 -0.42
C ILE A 17 -5.95 7.08 1.03
N GLU A 18 -5.89 8.39 1.21
CA GLU A 18 -5.94 9.04 2.51
C GLU A 18 -7.23 8.71 3.27
N HIS A 19 -8.39 8.81 2.63
CA HIS A 19 -9.66 8.41 3.23
C HIS A 19 -9.67 6.91 3.59
N ALA A 20 -9.26 6.03 2.67
CA ALA A 20 -9.22 4.59 2.92
C ALA A 20 -8.29 4.22 4.09
N VAL A 21 -7.12 4.85 4.17
CA VAL A 21 -6.15 4.64 5.26
C VAL A 21 -6.68 5.19 6.59
N ALA A 22 -7.52 6.24 6.60
CA ALA A 22 -8.11 6.76 7.83
C ALA A 22 -9.13 5.76 8.41
N GLN A 23 -9.89 5.11 7.52
CA GLN A 23 -10.90 4.12 7.89
C GLN A 23 -10.29 2.78 8.34
N SER A 24 -9.01 2.49 8.02
CA SER A 24 -8.38 1.19 8.26
C SER A 24 -7.75 1.00 9.65
N ARG A 25 -7.82 2.01 10.52
CA ARG A 25 -7.11 2.05 11.81
C ARG A 25 -5.62 1.65 11.66
N GLY A 26 -4.90 2.33 10.79
CA GLY A 26 -3.47 2.08 10.58
C GLY A 26 -3.16 0.76 9.86
N LEU A 27 -4.00 0.38 8.89
CA LEU A 27 -3.89 -0.88 8.15
C LEU A 27 -3.94 -2.13 9.02
N SER A 28 -4.75 -2.11 10.09
CA SER A 28 -5.02 -3.28 10.93
C SER A 28 -5.56 -4.49 10.13
N ARG A 29 -6.15 -4.22 8.97
CA ARG A 29 -6.61 -5.21 8.00
C ARG A 29 -6.13 -4.81 6.59
N PRO A 30 -6.00 -5.77 5.67
CA PRO A 30 -5.70 -5.46 4.28
C PRO A 30 -6.76 -4.52 3.68
N LEU A 31 -6.28 -3.45 3.05
CA LEU A 31 -7.10 -2.48 2.32
C LEU A 31 -7.14 -2.81 0.83
N ARG A 32 -8.32 -2.66 0.24
CA ARG A 32 -8.53 -2.75 -1.20
C ARG A 32 -9.22 -1.47 -1.68
N ILE A 33 -8.57 -0.77 -2.62
CA ILE A 33 -9.04 0.50 -3.17
C ILE A 33 -9.22 0.33 -4.68
N GLU A 34 -10.43 0.58 -5.18
CA GLU A 34 -10.75 0.48 -6.60
C GLU A 34 -10.77 1.87 -7.23
N PHE A 35 -9.95 2.08 -8.27
CA PHE A 35 -9.86 3.37 -8.95
C PHE A 35 -10.76 3.48 -10.20
N GLY A 36 -11.51 2.42 -10.54
CA GLY A 36 -12.49 2.40 -11.65
C GLY A 36 -11.91 2.57 -13.06
N THR A 37 -10.61 2.85 -13.18
CA THR A 37 -9.87 2.82 -14.44
C THR A 37 -9.34 1.40 -14.63
N ARG A 38 -9.97 0.63 -15.54
CA ARG A 38 -9.43 -0.67 -15.96
C ARG A 38 -8.05 -0.46 -16.60
N GLY A 39 -7.11 -1.34 -16.26
CA GLY A 39 -5.75 -1.31 -16.77
C GLY A 39 -4.68 -0.73 -15.83
N GLY A 40 -3.44 -1.13 -16.12
CA GLY A 40 -2.25 -0.84 -15.34
C GLY A 40 -1.41 -2.10 -15.13
N TYR A 41 -0.10 -1.93 -14.98
CA TYR A 41 0.81 -3.04 -14.77
C TYR A 41 0.59 -3.66 -13.39
N THR A 42 0.42 -4.99 -13.36
CA THR A 42 0.48 -5.78 -12.12
C THR A 42 1.84 -5.55 -11.49
N ARG A 43 1.85 -4.92 -10.32
CA ARG A 43 3.08 -4.63 -9.57
C ARG A 43 2.90 -4.96 -8.13
N ASP A 44 3.93 -5.54 -7.55
CA ASP A 44 4.05 -5.82 -6.13
C ASP A 44 5.28 -5.11 -5.59
N VAL A 45 5.07 -4.26 -4.60
CA VAL A 45 6.09 -3.39 -4.04
C VAL A 45 6.07 -3.48 -2.53
N TRP A 46 7.25 -3.66 -1.96
CA TRP A 46 7.51 -3.53 -0.55
C TRP A 46 7.82 -2.08 -0.22
N ILE A 47 7.05 -1.47 0.68
CA ILE A 47 7.24 -0.11 1.18
C ILE A 47 7.65 -0.20 2.64
N GLU A 48 8.72 0.48 3.03
CA GLU A 48 9.16 0.59 4.41
C GLU A 48 9.15 2.07 4.81
N ILE A 49 8.40 2.40 5.86
CA ILE A 49 8.39 3.70 6.50
C ILE A 49 9.24 3.59 7.77
N PRO A 50 10.50 4.06 7.77
CA PRO A 50 11.39 3.95 8.92
C PRO A 50 10.83 4.69 10.15
N GLY A 51 11.17 4.18 11.33
CA GLY A 51 10.78 4.83 12.59
C GLY A 51 11.67 6.02 12.93
N ASP A 52 12.92 5.95 12.48
CA ASP A 52 14.03 6.88 12.70
C ASP A 52 13.97 8.14 11.82
N ASP A 53 13.38 8.06 10.62
CA ASP A 53 13.22 9.20 9.72
C ASP A 53 11.78 9.34 9.21
N PRO A 54 11.00 10.30 9.73
CA PRO A 54 9.60 10.48 9.34
C PRO A 54 9.43 11.11 7.94
N ARG A 55 10.50 11.53 7.26
CA ARG A 55 10.42 12.25 5.97
C ARG A 55 10.70 11.33 4.77
N THR A 56 11.31 10.18 5.00
CA THR A 56 11.69 9.24 3.94
C THR A 56 10.84 7.97 3.96
N PHE A 57 10.82 7.29 2.82
CA PHE A 57 10.33 5.92 2.72
C PHE A 57 11.28 5.14 1.81
N ARG A 58 11.39 3.83 2.05
CA ARG A 58 12.13 2.92 1.20
C ARG A 58 11.14 2.09 0.40
N SER A 59 11.50 1.76 -0.83
CA SER A 59 10.69 0.86 -1.66
C SER A 59 11.57 -0.15 -2.36
N SER A 60 11.14 -1.41 -2.37
CA SER A 60 11.79 -2.49 -3.10
C SER A 60 10.76 -3.26 -3.92
N TRP A 61 11.15 -3.78 -5.08
CA TRP A 61 10.29 -4.57 -5.96
C TRP A 61 11.06 -5.79 -6.48
N GLY A 62 10.39 -6.95 -6.49
CA GLY A 62 10.94 -8.17 -7.07
C GLY A 62 10.61 -8.23 -8.56
N GLY A 63 11.37 -7.55 -9.40
CA GLY A 63 11.17 -7.61 -10.86
C GLY A 63 12.04 -6.65 -11.67
N ALA A 64 12.10 -6.89 -12.98
CA ALA A 64 12.85 -6.06 -13.95
C ALA A 64 12.21 -4.69 -14.21
N GLU A 65 10.98 -4.46 -13.76
CA GLU A 65 10.25 -3.23 -14.00
C GLU A 65 10.69 -2.11 -13.04
N ARG A 66 11.36 -1.09 -13.58
CA ARG A 66 11.97 0.01 -12.81
C ARG A 66 11.02 1.16 -12.45
N ARG A 67 9.75 1.11 -12.83
CA ARG A 67 8.85 2.27 -12.70
C ARG A 67 8.02 2.19 -11.42
N PHE A 68 8.11 3.21 -10.59
CA PHE A 68 7.25 3.36 -9.42
C PHE A 68 5.96 4.08 -9.86
N SER A 69 4.79 3.41 -9.77
CA SER A 69 3.54 4.01 -10.26
C SER A 69 3.11 5.18 -9.37
N ALA A 70 2.45 6.18 -9.96
CA ALA A 70 1.95 7.33 -9.20
C ALA A 70 1.01 6.92 -8.05
N ARG A 71 0.25 5.83 -8.23
CA ARG A 71 -0.65 5.25 -7.21
C ARG A 71 0.12 4.66 -6.04
N LEU A 72 1.18 3.89 -6.29
CA LEU A 72 2.05 3.33 -5.25
C LEU A 72 2.80 4.44 -4.50
N ARG A 73 3.22 5.50 -5.22
CA ARG A 73 3.83 6.68 -4.61
C ARG A 73 2.87 7.45 -3.72
N ALA A 74 1.63 7.63 -4.17
CA ALA A 74 0.59 8.24 -3.36
C ALA A 74 0.32 7.39 -2.10
N ALA A 75 0.29 6.06 -2.21
CA ALA A 75 0.15 5.16 -1.07
C ALA A 75 1.28 5.33 -0.04
N ALA A 76 2.54 5.25 -0.48
CA ALA A 76 3.69 5.44 0.40
C ALA A 76 3.68 6.81 1.09
N THR A 77 3.34 7.86 0.32
CA THR A 77 3.26 9.24 0.82
C THR A 77 2.19 9.38 1.90
N VAL A 78 1.00 8.82 1.68
CA VAL A 78 -0.09 8.86 2.68
C VAL A 78 0.30 8.12 3.95
N LEU A 79 0.92 6.95 3.86
CA LEU A 79 1.37 6.19 5.04
C LEU A 79 2.37 6.99 5.86
N ARG A 80 3.37 7.57 5.19
CA ARG A 80 4.36 8.42 5.81
C ARG A 80 3.72 9.65 6.46
N ASP A 81 2.91 10.40 5.73
CA ASP A 81 2.31 11.65 6.21
C ASP A 81 1.32 11.41 7.38
N ARG A 82 0.75 10.20 7.47
CA ARG A 82 -0.08 9.73 8.59
C ARG A 82 0.74 9.19 9.78
N GLY A 83 2.06 9.13 9.68
CA GLY A 83 2.93 8.53 10.70
C GLY A 83 2.78 7.01 10.85
N ILE A 84 2.24 6.32 9.85
CA ILE A 84 2.03 4.87 9.86
C ILE A 84 3.34 4.19 9.47
N ARG A 85 4.08 3.76 10.49
CA ARG A 85 5.42 3.17 10.38
C ARG A 85 5.38 1.66 10.19
N GLY A 86 6.46 1.12 9.60
CA GLY A 86 6.63 -0.32 9.38
C GLY A 86 6.80 -0.67 7.90
N ARG A 87 6.63 -1.95 7.60
CA ARG A 87 6.71 -2.59 6.28
C ARG A 87 5.32 -2.89 5.76
N PHE A 88 5.12 -2.57 4.49
CA PHE A 88 3.85 -2.69 3.82
C PHE A 88 4.04 -3.37 2.47
N ARG A 89 3.09 -4.21 2.10
CA ARG A 89 2.92 -4.71 0.75
C ARG A 89 1.92 -3.83 0.03
N ALA A 90 2.32 -3.25 -1.09
CA ALA A 90 1.45 -2.51 -1.97
C ALA A 90 1.43 -3.18 -3.34
N ALA A 91 0.26 -3.69 -3.74
CA ALA A 91 0.07 -4.32 -5.03
C ALA A 91 -0.94 -3.53 -5.87
N HIS A 92 -0.63 -3.29 -7.14
CA HIS A 92 -1.56 -2.65 -8.07
C HIS A 92 -1.82 -3.60 -9.23
N GLU A 93 -3.08 -3.96 -9.47
CA GLU A 93 -3.51 -4.89 -10.53
C GLU A 93 -4.87 -4.42 -11.04
N ASP A 94 -4.99 -4.22 -12.36
CA ASP A 94 -6.24 -3.85 -13.05
C ASP A 94 -7.06 -2.73 -12.36
N GLY A 95 -6.40 -1.63 -12.02
CA GLY A 95 -7.04 -0.48 -11.37
C GLY A 95 -7.36 -0.68 -9.88
N ILE A 96 -6.97 -1.81 -9.29
CA ILE A 96 -7.13 -2.13 -7.89
C ILE A 96 -5.79 -1.96 -7.18
N LEU A 97 -5.75 -1.13 -6.14
CA LEU A 97 -4.63 -1.05 -5.20
C LEU A 97 -4.97 -1.86 -3.95
N ARG A 98 -4.13 -2.86 -3.66
CA ARG A 98 -4.12 -3.61 -2.42
C ARG A 98 -3.00 -3.09 -1.54
N LEU A 99 -3.29 -2.83 -0.28
CA LEU A 99 -2.31 -2.36 0.70
C LEU A 99 -2.45 -3.20 1.97
N GLU A 100 -1.36 -3.82 2.38
CA GLU A 100 -1.31 -4.71 3.53
C GLU A 100 -0.10 -4.38 4.40
N ARG A 101 -0.27 -4.41 5.72
CA ARG A 101 0.83 -4.23 6.67
C ARG A 101 1.46 -5.59 6.97
N MET A 102 2.78 -5.69 6.79
CA MET A 102 3.52 -6.95 6.95
C MET A 102 3.94 -7.23 8.38
N ASP A 103 4.22 -6.20 9.16
CA ASP A 103 4.55 -6.30 10.59
C ASP A 103 3.35 -6.67 11.47
N LEU A 104 2.14 -6.69 10.90
CA LEU A 104 0.93 -7.19 11.56
C LEU A 104 0.71 -8.68 11.39
N ARG A 105 1.66 -9.43 10.79
CA ARG A 105 1.61 -10.89 10.92
C ARG A 105 1.64 -11.21 12.41
N PRO A 106 0.59 -11.85 12.99
CA PRO A 106 0.80 -12.51 14.26
C PRO A 106 1.95 -13.47 14.01
N SER A 107 2.94 -13.45 14.89
CA SER A 107 4.07 -14.36 14.92
C SER A 107 3.57 -15.81 14.81
N GLY A 108 3.40 -16.29 13.59
CA GLY A 108 2.97 -17.64 13.28
C GLY A 108 4.19 -18.40 12.83
N SER A 109 4.94 -18.87 13.83
CA SER A 109 5.98 -19.90 13.82
C SER A 109 7.11 -19.81 12.77
N PRO A 110 8.39 -19.93 13.16
CA PRO A 110 9.40 -20.34 12.19
C PRO A 110 9.02 -21.71 11.62
N PRO A 111 9.36 -22.02 10.35
CA PRO A 111 9.22 -23.38 9.86
C PRO A 111 10.07 -24.28 10.76
N VAL A 112 9.41 -25.21 11.45
CA VAL A 112 10.08 -26.35 12.07
C VAL A 112 10.72 -27.14 10.93
N SER A 113 12.05 -27.12 10.87
CA SER A 113 12.79 -28.06 10.03
C SER A 113 12.76 -29.44 10.69
N PRO A 114 12.68 -30.52 9.90
CA PRO A 114 12.58 -31.90 10.38
C PRO A 114 13.83 -32.37 11.13
#